data_AF-A0A9E1S6X0-F1
#
_entry.id   AF-A0A9E1S6X0-F1
#
_cell.length_a   1.000
_cell.length_b   1.000
_cell.length_c   1.000
_cell.angle_alpha   90.00
_cell.angle_beta   90.00
_cell.angle_gamma   90.00
#
_symmetry.space_group_name_H-M   'P 1'
#
loop_
_entity.id
_entity.type
_entity.pdbx_description
1 polymer ?
#
loop_
_entity_poly.entity_id
_entity_poly.type
_entity_poly.pdbx_seq_one_letter_code
_entity_poly.pdbx_strand_id
1 'polypeptide(L)'
;MAPYSKWARPKMRGVTAYTLGVLVAYIVGSVIGTQMILYSVSTMALEVTINARFASTVDDLIGLSSSLLPIMAVSLAAPWLACDFVTRRHPHLRSPLLYGLTAAFAIAILHTALSQIFGMDVFAPARTLTGLLGQCLAGAIGGVCLNALR
;
A
#
# COMPACT_ATOMS: atom_id res chain seq x y z
N MET A 1 -40.19 12.31 15.72
CA MET A 1 -38.76 11.96 15.89
C MET A 1 -38.16 11.70 14.50
N ALA A 2 -37.47 12.68 13.94
CA ALA A 2 -36.77 12.58 12.65
C ALA A 2 -35.26 12.33 12.89
N PRO A 3 -34.54 11.70 11.95
CA PRO A 3 -33.59 10.63 12.24
C PRO A 3 -32.12 11.07 12.27
N TYR A 4 -31.28 10.22 12.88
CA TYR A 4 -29.81 10.30 12.89
C TYR A 4 -29.25 10.31 11.46
N SER A 5 -28.95 11.49 10.93
CA SER A 5 -28.08 11.71 9.76
C SER A 5 -26.95 12.62 10.19
N LYS A 6 -25.77 12.06 10.57
CA LYS A 6 -24.65 12.91 11.02
C LYS A 6 -23.26 12.55 10.51
N TRP A 7 -23.12 11.56 9.63
CA TRP A 7 -21.82 11.26 9.03
C TRP A 7 -21.95 10.98 7.53
N ALA A 8 -22.44 11.97 6.78
CA ALA A 8 -22.27 11.97 5.34
C ALA A 8 -20.78 12.13 5.05
N ARG A 9 -20.08 11.03 4.80
CA ARG A 9 -18.68 11.08 4.34
C ARG A 9 -18.65 11.80 2.99
N PRO A 10 -17.75 12.76 2.76
CA PRO A 10 -17.64 13.40 1.47
C PRO A 10 -17.28 12.35 0.42
N LYS A 11 -18.14 12.18 -0.59
CA LYS A 11 -17.89 11.29 -1.72
C LYS A 11 -16.94 11.97 -2.70
N MET A 12 -15.73 11.43 -2.85
CA MET A 12 -14.71 11.97 -3.74
C MET A 12 -14.84 11.37 -5.15
N ARG A 13 -14.31 12.08 -6.15
CA ARG A 13 -14.21 11.55 -7.52
C ARG A 13 -13.32 10.29 -7.52
N GLY A 14 -13.70 9.29 -8.31
CA GLY A 14 -13.03 7.98 -8.31
C GLY A 14 -11.53 8.03 -8.57
N VAL A 15 -11.06 9.00 -9.39
CA VAL A 15 -9.64 9.25 -9.65
C VAL A 15 -8.93 9.77 -8.40
N THR A 16 -9.52 10.73 -7.69
CA THR A 16 -8.90 11.29 -6.48
C THR A 16 -8.83 10.26 -5.35
N ALA A 17 -9.87 9.43 -5.21
CA ALA A 17 -9.85 8.34 -4.24
C ALA A 17 -8.78 7.30 -4.60
N TYR A 18 -8.61 7.00 -5.90
CA TYR A 18 -7.57 6.10 -6.40
C TYR A 18 -6.17 6.64 -6.09
N THR A 19 -5.89 7.90 -6.44
CA THR A 19 -4.58 8.50 -6.19
C THR A 19 -4.26 8.53 -4.70
N LEU A 20 -5.23 8.84 -3.84
CA LEU A 20 -5.05 8.79 -2.38
C LEU A 20 -4.83 7.38 -1.85
N GLY A 21 -5.55 6.38 -2.38
CA GLY A 21 -5.35 4.97 -2.01
C GLY A 21 -3.95 4.48 -2.35
N VAL A 22 -3.45 4.82 -3.54
CA VAL A 22 -2.07 4.51 -3.96
C VAL A 22 -1.06 5.24 -3.07
N LEU A 23 -1.24 6.53 -2.82
CA LEU A 23 -0.34 7.31 -1.96
C LEU A 23 -0.26 6.74 -0.56
N VAL A 24 -1.39 6.35 0.03
CA VAL A 24 -1.42 5.71 1.35
C VAL A 24 -0.67 4.38 1.34
N ALA A 25 -0.91 3.52 0.34
CA ALA A 25 -0.18 2.26 0.22
C ALA A 25 1.33 2.49 0.08
N TYR A 26 1.73 3.46 -0.74
CA TYR A 26 3.13 3.83 -0.94
C TYR A 26 3.79 4.32 0.34
N ILE A 27 3.15 5.26 1.05
CA ILE A 27 3.70 5.82 2.30
C ILE A 27 3.87 4.71 3.34
N VAL A 28 2.83 3.89 3.56
CA VAL A 28 2.90 2.80 4.54
C VAL A 28 3.95 1.76 4.13
N GLY A 29 4.00 1.39 2.85
CA GLY A 29 4.95 0.42 2.33
C GLY A 29 6.41 0.89 2.45
N SER A 30 6.66 2.17 2.13
CA SER A 30 7.97 2.81 2.28
C SER A 30 8.38 2.84 3.75
N VAL A 31 7.53 3.32 4.65
CA VAL A 31 7.83 3.39 6.10
C VAL A 31 8.15 2.00 6.66
N ILE A 32 7.32 0.99 6.39
CA ILE A 32 7.57 -0.38 6.82
C ILE A 32 8.91 -0.87 6.25
N GLY A 33 9.15 -0.61 4.96
CA GLY A 33 10.38 -0.99 4.29
C GLY A 33 11.63 -0.42 4.94
N THR A 34 11.65 0.89 5.15
CA THR A 34 12.75 1.60 5.82
C THR A 34 12.98 1.06 7.23
N GLN A 35 11.92 0.89 8.03
CA GLN A 35 12.06 0.41 9.40
C GLN A 35 12.58 -1.02 9.48
N MET A 36 12.23 -1.89 8.52
CA MET A 36 12.77 -3.26 8.42
C MET A 36 14.26 -3.27 8.06
N ILE A 37 14.69 -2.40 7.14
CA ILE A 37 16.11 -2.26 6.80
C ILE A 37 16.89 -1.75 8.01
N LEU A 38 16.42 -0.68 8.66
CA LEU A 38 17.10 -0.10 9.81
C LEU A 38 17.10 -1.02 11.04
N TYR A 39 16.07 -1.85 11.20
CA TYR A 39 16.11 -2.94 12.17
C TYR A 39 17.25 -3.91 11.85
N SER A 40 17.35 -4.35 10.60
CA SER A 40 18.43 -5.26 10.17
C SER A 40 19.82 -4.65 10.40
N VAL A 41 20.02 -3.37 10.07
CA VAL A 41 21.26 -2.62 10.35
C VAL A 41 21.58 -2.59 11.85
N SER A 42 20.58 -2.34 12.70
CA SER A 42 20.79 -2.31 14.16
C SER A 42 21.24 -3.66 14.74
N THR A 43 20.92 -4.78 14.08
CA THR A 43 21.42 -6.10 14.49
C THR A 43 22.89 -6.35 14.13
N MET A 44 23.50 -5.51 13.30
CA MET A 44 24.90 -5.61 12.86
C MET A 44 25.88 -4.82 13.73
N ALA A 45 25.53 -4.58 15.01
CA ALA A 45 26.29 -3.76 15.95
C ALA A 45 26.51 -2.28 15.53
N LEU A 46 25.68 -1.78 14.61
CA LEU A 46 25.61 -0.37 14.25
C LEU A 46 24.55 0.34 15.09
N GLU A 47 24.91 1.49 15.66
CA GLU A 47 23.96 2.32 16.38
C GLU A 47 22.98 2.99 15.40
N VAL A 48 21.68 2.72 15.57
CA VAL A 48 20.62 3.35 14.79
C VAL A 48 19.79 4.24 15.71
N THR A 49 20.08 5.54 15.67
CA THR A 49 19.36 6.54 16.47
C THR A 49 17.93 6.75 15.97
N ILE A 50 17.05 7.29 16.84
CA ILE A 50 15.68 7.66 16.45
C ILE A 50 15.71 8.72 15.35
N ASN A 51 16.64 9.69 15.42
CA ASN A 51 16.81 10.70 14.38
C ASN A 51 17.19 10.07 13.03
N ALA A 52 18.09 9.08 13.03
CA ALA A 52 18.43 8.36 11.81
C ALA A 52 17.20 7.63 11.23
N ARG A 53 16.37 7.00 12.08
CA ARG A 53 15.12 6.35 11.62
C ARG A 53 14.17 7.32 10.94
N PHE A 54 13.98 8.50 11.53
CA PHE A 54 13.10 9.51 10.96
C PHE A 54 13.68 10.07 9.66
N ALA A 55 14.95 10.48 9.66
CA ALA A 55 15.63 11.03 8.49
C ALA A 55 15.60 10.04 7.31
N SER A 56 16.02 8.79 7.52
CA SER A 56 15.98 7.78 6.47
C SER A 56 14.56 7.48 5.97
N THR A 57 13.53 7.59 6.82
CA THR A 57 12.15 7.40 6.38
C THR A 57 11.72 8.51 5.43
N VAL A 58 12.10 9.76 5.72
CA VAL A 58 11.82 10.90 4.83
C VAL A 58 12.63 10.77 3.54
N ASP A 59 13.91 10.42 3.64
CA ASP A 59 14.79 10.23 2.49
C ASP A 59 14.27 9.12 1.56
N ASP A 60 13.83 7.98 2.10
CA ASP A 60 13.23 6.89 1.32
C ASP A 60 11.89 7.31 0.70
N LEU A 61 11.06 8.09 1.41
CA LEU A 61 9.78 8.58 0.89
C LEU A 61 9.96 9.55 -0.31
N ILE A 62 11.11 10.20 -0.40
CA ILE A 62 11.45 11.06 -1.53
C ILE A 62 12.15 10.22 -2.60
N GLY A 63 13.17 9.43 -2.21
CA GLY A 63 14.01 8.65 -3.10
C GLY A 63 13.28 7.51 -3.81
N LEU A 64 12.28 6.91 -3.18
CA LEU A 64 11.46 5.84 -3.77
C LEU A 64 10.24 6.35 -4.55
N SER A 65 9.97 7.65 -4.52
CA SER A 65 8.77 8.22 -5.14
C SER A 65 8.78 8.13 -6.67
N SER A 66 9.96 8.09 -7.29
CA SER A 66 10.11 7.94 -8.74
C SER A 66 10.07 6.48 -9.21
N SER A 67 10.24 5.52 -8.29
CA SER A 67 10.35 4.09 -8.61
C SER A 67 9.19 3.28 -8.05
N LEU A 68 9.04 3.23 -6.72
CA LEU A 68 8.05 2.40 -6.04
C LEU A 68 6.63 2.92 -6.28
N LEU A 69 6.42 4.24 -6.20
CA LEU A 69 5.07 4.82 -6.33
C LEU A 69 4.44 4.55 -7.71
N PRO A 70 5.11 4.77 -8.88
CA PRO A 70 4.55 4.42 -10.18
C PRO A 70 4.26 2.92 -10.33
N ILE A 71 5.16 2.07 -9.83
CA ILE A 71 4.97 0.61 -9.89
C ILE A 71 3.73 0.22 -9.09
N MET A 72 3.59 0.69 -7.85
CA MET A 72 2.40 0.42 -7.04
C MET A 72 1.12 0.97 -7.67
N ALA A 73 1.17 2.16 -8.28
CA ALA A 73 0.03 2.72 -8.99
C ALA A 73 -0.46 1.77 -10.08
N VAL A 74 0.43 1.36 -10.98
CA VAL A 74 0.11 0.46 -12.09
C VAL A 74 -0.40 -0.89 -11.57
N SER A 75 0.26 -1.47 -10.57
CA SER A 75 -0.13 -2.77 -10.00
C SER A 75 -1.50 -2.76 -9.34
N LEU A 76 -1.90 -1.64 -8.72
CA LEU A 76 -3.19 -1.52 -8.04
C LEU A 76 -4.34 -1.11 -8.99
N ALA A 77 -4.04 -0.58 -10.17
CA ALA A 77 -5.06 -0.13 -11.12
C ALA A 77 -5.97 -1.27 -11.58
N ALA A 78 -5.40 -2.35 -12.13
CA ALA A 78 -6.19 -3.45 -12.70
C ALA A 78 -7.05 -4.20 -11.64
N PRO A 79 -6.52 -4.57 -10.45
CA PRO A 79 -7.31 -5.22 -9.40
C PRO A 79 -8.48 -4.38 -8.89
N TRP A 80 -8.29 -3.07 -8.72
CA TRP A 80 -9.38 -2.21 -8.26
C TRP A 80 -10.41 -1.93 -9.35
N LEU A 81 -10.00 -1.83 -10.63
CA LEU A 81 -10.95 -1.78 -11.74
C LEU A 81 -11.79 -3.07 -11.82
N ALA A 82 -11.18 -4.23 -11.59
CA ALA A 82 -11.90 -5.49 -11.50
C ALA A 82 -12.89 -5.49 -10.32
N CYS A 83 -12.50 -4.98 -9.15
CA CYS A 83 -13.40 -4.81 -8.01
C CYS A 83 -14.58 -3.89 -8.33
N ASP A 84 -14.33 -2.75 -8.97
CA ASP A 84 -15.37 -1.82 -9.40
C ASP A 84 -16.33 -2.51 -10.38
N PHE A 85 -15.82 -3.27 -11.34
CA PHE A 85 -16.65 -4.01 -12.32
C PHE A 85 -17.56 -5.05 -11.65
N VAL A 86 -17.03 -5.82 -10.70
CA VAL A 86 -17.81 -6.82 -9.95
C VAL A 86 -18.84 -6.15 -9.06
N THR A 87 -18.44 -5.14 -8.31
CA THR A 87 -19.34 -4.44 -7.35
C THR A 87 -20.40 -3.58 -8.04
N ARG A 88 -20.19 -3.19 -9.31
CA ARG A 88 -21.25 -2.58 -10.13
C ARG A 88 -22.40 -3.56 -10.43
N ARG A 89 -22.10 -4.85 -10.66
CA ARG A 89 -23.13 -5.88 -10.87
C ARG A 89 -23.69 -6.44 -9.57
N HIS A 90 -22.89 -6.46 -8.51
CA HIS A 90 -23.25 -6.99 -7.20
C HIS A 90 -22.93 -5.98 -6.09
N PRO A 91 -23.76 -4.92 -5.92
CA PRO A 91 -23.48 -3.85 -4.95
C PRO A 91 -23.34 -4.32 -3.50
N HIS A 92 -24.01 -5.42 -3.13
CA HIS A 92 -23.93 -6.02 -1.79
C HIS A 92 -22.52 -6.56 -1.44
N LEU A 93 -21.65 -6.79 -2.43
CA LEU A 93 -20.28 -7.24 -2.21
C LEU A 93 -19.32 -6.07 -1.92
N ARG A 94 -19.76 -4.82 -2.12
CA ARG A 94 -18.90 -3.64 -1.91
C ARG A 94 -18.57 -3.51 -0.43
N SER A 95 -17.33 -3.83 -0.07
CA SER A 95 -16.82 -3.72 1.29
C SER A 95 -15.37 -3.21 1.30
N PRO A 96 -14.94 -2.49 2.35
CA PRO A 96 -13.56 -2.07 2.49
C PRO A 96 -12.58 -3.25 2.48
N LEU A 97 -12.99 -4.39 3.06
CA LEU A 97 -12.20 -5.61 3.11
C LEU A 97 -11.94 -6.20 1.72
N LEU A 98 -12.92 -6.16 0.80
CA LEU A 98 -12.72 -6.65 -0.56
C LEU A 98 -11.63 -5.84 -1.30
N TYR A 99 -11.69 -4.51 -1.23
CA TYR A 99 -10.69 -3.64 -1.87
C TYR A 99 -9.32 -3.74 -1.19
N GLY A 100 -9.29 -3.94 0.13
CA GLY A 100 -8.06 -4.16 0.88
C GLY A 100 -7.40 -5.50 0.54
N LEU A 101 -8.15 -6.61 0.58
CA LEU A 101 -7.63 -7.94 0.28
C LEU A 101 -7.13 -8.04 -1.16
N THR A 102 -7.89 -7.51 -2.12
CA THR A 102 -7.46 -7.49 -3.53
C THR A 102 -6.19 -6.68 -3.74
N ALA A 103 -6.04 -5.54 -3.06
CA ALA A 103 -4.80 -4.77 -3.07
C ALA A 103 -3.64 -5.54 -2.41
N ALA A 104 -3.87 -6.22 -1.28
CA ALA A 104 -2.86 -7.03 -0.62
C ALA A 104 -2.33 -8.15 -1.54
N PHE A 105 -3.23 -8.89 -2.18
CA PHE A 105 -2.86 -9.92 -3.16
C PHE A 105 -2.14 -9.33 -4.38
N ALA A 106 -2.57 -8.18 -4.88
CA ALA A 106 -1.90 -7.51 -5.97
C ALA A 106 -0.45 -7.13 -5.63
N ILE A 107 -0.20 -6.62 -4.43
CA ILE A 107 1.15 -6.31 -3.94
C ILE A 107 1.98 -7.58 -3.70
N ALA A 108 1.37 -8.66 -3.20
CA ALA A 108 2.05 -9.96 -3.08
C ALA A 108 2.51 -10.48 -4.46
N ILE A 109 1.61 -10.45 -5.44
CA ILE A 109 1.91 -10.86 -6.82
C ILE A 109 2.95 -9.94 -7.45
N LEU A 110 2.86 -8.63 -7.23
CA LEU A 110 3.85 -7.68 -7.71
C LEU A 110 5.26 -8.04 -7.24
N HIS A 111 5.48 -8.17 -5.93
CA HIS A 111 6.82 -8.41 -5.40
C HIS A 111 7.37 -9.78 -5.81
N THR A 112 6.52 -10.82 -5.80
CA THR A 112 6.92 -12.15 -6.26
C THR A 112 7.24 -12.17 -7.75
N ALA A 113 6.40 -11.55 -8.60
CA ALA A 113 6.65 -11.45 -10.03
C ALA A 113 7.93 -10.67 -10.36
N LEU A 114 8.18 -9.54 -9.70
CA LEU A 114 9.41 -8.77 -9.87
C LEU A 114 10.65 -9.61 -9.52
N SER A 115 10.60 -10.33 -8.40
CA SER A 115 11.69 -11.21 -7.96
C SER A 115 11.97 -12.32 -8.98
N GLN A 116 10.93 -12.96 -9.52
CA GLN A 116 11.06 -14.02 -10.54
C GLN A 116 11.54 -13.50 -11.90
N ILE A 117 11.09 -12.32 -12.33
CA ILE A 117 11.44 -11.74 -13.64
C ILE A 117 12.87 -11.22 -13.66
N PHE A 118 13.28 -10.52 -12.60
CA PHE A 118 14.61 -9.88 -12.54
C PHE A 118 15.68 -10.75 -11.89
N GLY A 119 15.31 -11.91 -11.31
CA GLY A 119 16.22 -12.76 -10.54
C GLY A 119 16.74 -12.10 -9.26
N MET A 120 16.15 -10.97 -8.86
CA MET A 120 16.51 -10.21 -7.67
C MET A 120 15.32 -9.40 -7.18
N ASP A 121 15.25 -9.17 -5.86
CA ASP A 121 14.20 -8.36 -5.28
C ASP A 121 14.46 -6.88 -5.55
N VAL A 122 13.61 -6.32 -6.41
CA VAL A 122 13.60 -4.88 -6.77
C VAL A 122 13.38 -4.00 -5.54
N PHE A 123 12.70 -4.53 -4.52
CA PHE A 123 12.50 -3.84 -3.24
C PHE A 123 13.03 -4.70 -2.09
N ALA A 124 14.20 -4.33 -1.55
CA ALA A 124 14.92 -5.13 -0.57
C ALA A 124 14.09 -5.60 0.64
N PRO A 125 13.19 -4.79 1.23
CA PRO A 125 12.36 -5.23 2.35
C PRO A 125 11.45 -6.42 2.01
N ALA A 126 11.02 -6.57 0.76
CA ALA A 126 10.10 -7.64 0.34
C ALA A 126 10.76 -9.03 0.24
N ARG A 127 12.08 -9.13 0.47
CA ARG A 127 12.86 -10.38 0.48
C ARG A 127 12.41 -11.40 1.52
N THR A 128 11.97 -10.91 2.66
CA THR A 128 11.57 -11.75 3.79
C THR A 128 10.06 -11.91 3.79
N LEU A 129 9.57 -13.03 4.32
CA LEU A 129 8.13 -13.24 4.47
C LEU A 129 7.48 -12.10 5.30
N THR A 130 8.13 -11.69 6.38
CA THR A 130 7.65 -10.59 7.23
C THR A 130 7.56 -9.26 6.46
N GLY A 131 8.58 -8.96 5.66
CA GLY A 131 8.58 -7.74 4.85
C GLY A 131 7.54 -7.78 3.73
N LEU A 132 7.35 -8.94 3.08
CA LEU A 132 6.29 -9.14 2.10
C LEU A 132 4.90 -8.95 2.73
N LEU A 133 4.65 -9.55 3.90
CA LEU A 133 3.40 -9.35 4.65
C LEU A 133 3.19 -7.89 5.02
N GLY A 134 4.25 -7.16 5.37
CA GLY A 134 4.22 -5.71 5.59
C GLY A 134 3.79 -4.94 4.34
N GLN A 135 4.29 -5.30 3.17
CA GLN A 135 3.86 -4.70 1.90
C GLN A 135 2.41 -5.05 1.54
N CYS A 136 1.98 -6.30 1.79
CA CYS A 136 0.59 -6.71 1.63
C CYS A 136 -0.34 -5.89 2.53
N LEU A 137 0.06 -5.64 3.79
CA LEU A 137 -0.67 -4.78 4.72
C LEU A 137 -0.75 -3.34 4.20
N ALA A 138 0.34 -2.80 3.66
CA ALA A 138 0.35 -1.47 3.05
C ALA A 138 -0.65 -1.37 1.88
N GLY A 139 -0.65 -2.37 0.99
CA GLY A 139 -1.66 -2.49 -0.07
C GLY A 139 -3.08 -2.54 0.48
N ALA A 140 -3.31 -3.35 1.52
CA ALA A 140 -4.63 -3.49 2.16
C ALA A 140 -5.15 -2.16 2.71
N ILE A 141 -4.29 -1.41 3.40
CA ILE A 141 -4.64 -0.09 3.95
C ILE A 141 -4.98 0.89 2.82
N GLY A 142 -4.23 0.88 1.72
CA GLY A 142 -4.55 1.68 0.54
C GLY A 142 -5.91 1.33 -0.08
N GLY A 143 -6.26 0.04 -0.16
CA GLY A 143 -7.55 -0.42 -0.68
C GLY A 143 -8.73 -0.06 0.22
N VAL A 144 -8.56 -0.17 1.53
CA VAL A 144 -9.55 0.30 2.52
C VAL A 144 -9.75 1.81 2.40
N CYS A 145 -8.67 2.57 2.25
CA CYS A 145 -8.71 4.02 2.06
C CYS A 145 -9.48 4.39 0.78
N LEU A 146 -9.16 3.74 -0.35
CA LEU A 146 -9.87 3.94 -1.62
C LEU A 146 -11.38 3.78 -1.47
N ASN A 147 -11.82 2.68 -0.86
CA ASN A 147 -13.24 2.41 -0.68
C ASN A 147 -13.88 3.39 0.32
N ALA A 148 -13.17 3.83 1.35
CA ALA A 148 -13.68 4.78 2.34
C ALA A 148 -13.91 6.20 1.79
N LEU A 149 -13.21 6.57 0.71
CA LEU A 149 -13.29 7.88 0.06
C LEU A 149 -14.35 7.96 -1.07
N ARG A 150 -14.99 6.83 -1.43
CA ARG A 150 -15.96 6.71 -2.54
C ARG A 150 -17.36 6.33 -2.06
#